data_AF-A0AA39J0W2-F1
#
_entry.id   AF-A0AA39J0W2-F1
#
_cell.length_a   1.000
_cell.length_b   1.000
_cell.length_c   1.000
_cell.angle_alpha   90.00
_cell.angle_beta   90.00
_cell.angle_gamma   90.00
#
_symmetry.space_group_name_H-M   'P 1'
#
loop_
_entity.id
_entity.type
_entity.pdbx_description
1 polymer ?
#
loop_
_entity_poly.entity_id
_entity_poly.type
_entity_poly.pdbx_seq_one_letter_code
_entity_poly.pdbx_strand_id
1 'polypeptide(L)'
;MIARTYPGTDIPELTGSQIKDIFCNLDMQFNSTMIRAGAHGIYTGVVAVTLWAVASRNSIQSPGRPHFLILVGLLLYIFETLSLYEGWALEIAYTTLPNGESFWTAFEYTPGTLILLTLGIDAILSTILADATLAWNSIFIFVYCFFMNG
;
A
#
# COMPACT_ATOMS: atom_id res chain seq x y z
N MET A 1 -16.46 -21.28 -50.14
CA MET A 1 -15.85 -21.00 -48.82
C MET A 1 -15.55 -19.51 -48.79
N ILE A 2 -16.37 -18.71 -48.09
CA ILE A 2 -16.16 -17.27 -47.98
C ILE A 2 -15.27 -17.07 -46.74
N ALA A 3 -14.04 -16.64 -46.95
CA ALA A 3 -13.16 -16.24 -45.86
C ALA A 3 -13.83 -15.05 -45.15
N ARG A 4 -14.18 -15.22 -43.88
CA ARG A 4 -14.58 -14.11 -43.02
C ARG A 4 -13.35 -13.26 -42.79
N THR A 5 -13.28 -12.11 -43.45
CA THR A 5 -12.36 -11.04 -43.08
C THR A 5 -12.81 -10.54 -41.72
N TYR A 6 -12.08 -10.91 -40.67
CA TYR A 6 -12.25 -10.27 -39.37
C TYR A 6 -11.90 -8.79 -39.58
N PRO A 7 -12.79 -7.84 -39.23
CA PRO A 7 -12.40 -6.44 -39.19
C PRO A 7 -11.21 -6.38 -38.23
N GLY A 8 -10.06 -5.97 -38.76
CA GLY A 8 -8.85 -5.81 -37.97
C GLY A 8 -9.19 -4.87 -36.83
N THR A 9 -9.22 -5.42 -35.62
CA THR A 9 -9.18 -4.63 -34.40
C THR A 9 -7.94 -3.75 -34.53
N ASP A 10 -8.09 -2.44 -34.34
CA ASP A 10 -7.01 -1.43 -34.40
C ASP A 10 -5.98 -1.66 -33.27
N ILE A 11 -5.31 -2.81 -33.28
CA ILE A 11 -4.19 -3.11 -32.41
C ILE A 11 -3.02 -2.33 -33.02
N PRO A 12 -2.49 -1.30 -32.34
CA PRO A 12 -1.32 -0.60 -32.86
C PRO A 12 -0.21 -1.62 -33.08
N GLU A 13 0.39 -1.63 -34.27
CA GLU A 13 1.50 -2.51 -34.58
C GLU A 13 2.72 -2.03 -33.78
N LEU A 14 2.93 -2.61 -32.60
CA LEU A 14 4.04 -2.24 -31.73
C LEU A 14 5.37 -2.68 -32.32
N THR A 15 6.34 -1.77 -32.31
CA THR A 15 7.72 -2.07 -32.69
C THR A 15 8.36 -2.98 -31.64
N GLY A 16 9.31 -3.84 -32.02
CA GLY A 16 10.02 -4.72 -31.09
C GLY A 16 10.71 -4.00 -29.92
N SER A 17 11.13 -2.75 -30.11
CA SER A 17 11.65 -1.89 -29.03
C SER A 17 10.56 -1.51 -28.01
N GLN A 18 9.37 -1.13 -28.48
CA GLN A 18 8.26 -0.76 -27.60
C GLN A 18 7.78 -1.96 -26.78
N ILE A 19 7.73 -3.15 -27.40
CA ILE A 19 7.40 -4.39 -26.69
C ILE A 19 8.41 -4.65 -25.57
N LYS A 20 9.71 -4.51 -25.85
CA LYS A 20 10.77 -4.68 -24.87
C LYS A 20 10.63 -3.70 -23.70
N ASP A 21 10.35 -2.43 -23.98
CA ASP A 21 10.20 -1.39 -22.96
C ASP A 21 8.99 -1.67 -22.05
N ILE A 22 7.88 -2.16 -22.62
CA ILE A 22 6.70 -2.56 -21.85
C ILE A 22 7.03 -3.70 -20.87
N PHE A 23 7.67 -4.76 -21.36
CA PHE A 23 8.05 -5.88 -20.49
C PHE A 23 9.03 -5.44 -19.39
N CYS A 24 9.96 -4.53 -19.70
CA CYS A 24 10.86 -3.96 -18.72
C CYS A 24 10.09 -3.17 -17.63
N ASN A 25 9.12 -2.35 -18.03
CA ASN A 25 8.30 -1.58 -17.11
C ASN A 25 7.43 -2.49 -16.22
N LEU A 26 6.78 -3.50 -16.80
CA LEU A 26 5.98 -4.47 -16.04
C LEU A 26 6.84 -5.29 -15.07
N ASP A 27 8.01 -5.73 -15.49
CA ASP A 27 8.94 -6.46 -14.62
C ASP A 27 9.39 -5.58 -13.44
N MET A 28 9.69 -4.31 -13.69
CA MET A 28 10.03 -3.34 -12.65
C MET A 28 8.89 -3.11 -11.66
N GLN A 29 7.66 -2.91 -12.16
CA GLN A 29 6.47 -2.72 -11.33
C GLN A 29 6.15 -3.96 -10.49
N PHE A 30 6.20 -5.14 -11.11
CA PHE A 30 5.98 -6.41 -10.43
C PHE A 30 7.02 -6.65 -9.33
N ASN A 31 8.31 -6.46 -9.63
CA ASN A 31 9.37 -6.65 -8.66
C ASN A 31 9.27 -5.66 -7.49
N SER A 32 8.99 -4.38 -7.77
CA SER A 32 8.75 -3.36 -6.74
C SER A 32 7.58 -3.74 -5.83
N THR A 33 6.47 -4.18 -6.43
CA THR A 33 5.27 -4.59 -5.71
C THR A 33 5.52 -5.85 -4.86
N MET A 34 6.28 -6.81 -5.37
CA MET A 34 6.67 -8.02 -4.65
C MET A 34 7.52 -7.70 -3.42
N ILE A 35 8.51 -6.81 -3.57
CA ILE A 35 9.35 -6.34 -2.45
C ILE A 35 8.48 -5.64 -1.40
N ARG A 36 7.57 -4.76 -1.84
CA ARG A 36 6.65 -4.05 -0.93
C ARG A 36 5.72 -5.01 -0.19
N ALA A 37 5.17 -6.00 -0.88
CA ALA A 37 4.35 -7.05 -0.27
C ALA A 37 5.14 -7.90 0.74
N GLY A 38 6.39 -8.25 0.42
CA GLY A 38 7.27 -8.95 1.34
C GLY A 38 7.55 -8.15 2.61
N ALA A 39 7.89 -6.87 2.46
CA ALA A 39 8.09 -5.96 3.58
C ALA A 39 6.83 -5.79 4.44
N HIS A 40 5.66 -5.66 3.79
CA HIS A 40 4.37 -5.58 4.49
C HIS A 40 4.06 -6.86 5.26
N GLY A 41 4.36 -8.04 4.70
CA GLY A 41 4.21 -9.32 5.40
C GLY A 41 5.08 -9.42 6.67
N ILE A 42 6.31 -8.91 6.62
CA ILE A 42 7.17 -8.81 7.81
C ILE A 42 6.54 -7.87 8.84
N TYR A 43 6.04 -6.71 8.40
CA TYR A 43 5.37 -5.74 9.26
C TYR A 43 4.12 -6.32 9.92
N THR A 44 3.27 -7.06 9.18
CA THR A 44 2.12 -7.80 9.72
C THR A 44 2.56 -8.74 10.83
N GLY A 45 3.65 -9.48 10.65
CA GLY A 45 4.20 -10.39 11.65
C GLY A 45 4.57 -9.66 12.95
N VAL A 46 5.24 -8.52 12.85
CA VAL A 46 5.61 -7.68 14.00
C VAL A 46 4.36 -7.16 14.73
N VAL A 47 3.37 -6.66 13.97
CA VAL A 47 2.11 -6.17 14.54
C VAL A 47 1.36 -7.30 15.26
N ALA A 48 1.28 -8.49 14.65
CA ALA A 48 0.62 -9.65 15.24
C ALA A 48 1.28 -10.11 16.55
N VAL A 49 2.61 -10.22 16.59
CA VAL A 49 3.36 -10.58 17.81
C VAL A 49 3.17 -9.52 18.89
N THR A 50 3.18 -8.24 18.51
CA THR A 50 2.97 -7.11 19.45
C THR A 50 1.57 -7.14 20.05
N LEU A 51 0.53 -7.33 19.22
CA LEU A 51 -0.85 -7.47 19.65
C LEU A 51 -1.02 -8.68 20.58
N TRP A 52 -0.43 -9.82 20.23
CA TRP A 52 -0.46 -11.03 21.04
C TRP A 52 0.18 -10.80 22.42
N ALA A 53 1.35 -10.17 22.47
CA ALA A 53 2.05 -9.86 23.71
C ALA A 53 1.25 -8.93 24.61
N VAL A 54 0.54 -7.95 24.05
CA VAL A 54 -0.31 -7.06 24.84
C VAL A 54 -1.58 -7.76 25.30
N ALA A 55 -2.25 -8.52 24.43
CA ALA A 55 -3.46 -9.27 24.77
C ALA A 55 -3.21 -10.34 25.85
N SER A 56 -2.01 -10.92 25.85
CA SER A 56 -1.58 -11.92 26.85
C SER A 56 -1.17 -11.31 28.19
N ARG A 57 -1.02 -9.98 28.28
CA ARG A 57 -0.60 -9.30 29.51
C ARG A 57 -1.78 -9.21 30.47
N ASN A 58 -1.65 -9.82 31.64
CA ASN A 58 -2.68 -9.81 32.68
C ASN A 58 -3.03 -8.35 33.06
N SER A 59 -4.32 -8.01 33.12
CA SER A 59 -4.93 -6.66 33.05
C SER A 59 -4.59 -5.65 34.16
N ILE A 60 -3.58 -5.93 35.00
CA ILE A 60 -3.37 -5.25 36.27
C ILE A 60 -2.30 -4.13 36.20
N GLN A 61 -1.47 -4.06 35.15
CA GLN A 61 -0.35 -3.10 35.09
C GLN A 61 -0.50 -2.06 33.97
N SER A 62 -1.06 -0.91 34.36
CA SER A 62 -1.14 0.41 33.70
C SER A 62 -2.42 0.70 32.89
N PRO A 63 -3.23 1.70 33.32
CA PRO A 63 -4.42 2.12 32.59
C PRO A 63 -4.03 3.16 31.53
N GLY A 64 -4.17 2.83 30.25
CA GLY A 64 -4.28 3.83 29.16
C GLY A 64 -3.14 3.91 28.14
N ARG A 65 -1.88 3.67 28.51
CA ARG A 65 -0.72 3.85 27.61
C ARG A 65 -0.57 2.81 26.48
N PRO A 66 -0.78 1.50 26.68
CA PRO A 66 -0.57 0.53 25.60
C PRO A 66 -1.68 0.57 24.54
N HIS A 67 -2.93 0.84 24.93
CA HIS A 67 -4.07 0.76 24.01
C HIS A 67 -4.08 1.84 22.93
N PHE A 68 -3.67 3.08 23.25
CA PHE A 68 -3.57 4.16 22.27
C PHE A 68 -2.53 3.85 21.18
N LEU A 69 -1.33 3.42 21.57
CA LEU A 69 -0.26 3.06 20.64
C LEU A 69 -0.64 1.87 19.76
N ILE A 70 -1.36 0.90 20.32
CA ILE A 70 -1.87 -0.26 19.57
C ILE A 70 -2.93 0.16 18.56
N LEU A 71 -3.86 1.03 18.95
CA LEU A 71 -4.92 1.51 18.06
C LEU A 71 -4.31 2.31 16.89
N VAL A 72 -3.35 3.19 17.17
CA VAL A 72 -2.62 3.93 16.13
C VAL A 72 -1.82 2.98 15.23
N GLY A 73 -1.12 2.00 15.79
CA GLY A 73 -0.40 0.98 15.00
C GLY A 73 -1.34 0.15 14.12
N LEU A 74 -2.53 -0.20 14.61
CA LEU A 74 -3.55 -0.91 13.83
C LEU A 74 -4.10 -0.05 12.69
N LEU A 75 -4.34 1.24 12.92
CA LEU A 75 -4.79 2.17 11.88
C LEU A 75 -3.73 2.34 10.79
N LEU A 76 -2.46 2.55 11.17
CA LEU A 76 -1.34 2.58 10.22
C LEU A 76 -1.24 1.28 9.42
N TYR A 77 -1.43 0.14 10.07
CA TYR A 77 -1.45 -1.16 9.42
C TYR A 77 -2.58 -1.28 8.38
N ILE A 78 -3.77 -0.78 8.69
CA ILE A 78 -4.91 -0.79 7.76
C ILE A 78 -4.63 0.12 6.56
N PHE A 79 -4.11 1.33 6.77
CA PHE A 79 -3.75 2.26 5.69
C PHE A 79 -2.71 1.66 4.74
N GLU A 80 -1.61 1.12 5.28
CA GLU A 80 -0.58 0.47 4.47
C GLU A 80 -1.14 -0.74 3.68
N THR A 81 -2.06 -1.50 4.28
CA THR A 81 -2.72 -2.63 3.60
C THR A 81 -3.62 -2.16 2.46
N LEU A 82 -4.35 -1.06 2.64
CA LEU A 82 -5.18 -0.45 1.58
C LEU A 82 -4.31 0.09 0.45
N SER A 83 -3.24 0.80 0.76
CA SER A 83 -2.26 1.30 -0.22
C SER A 83 -1.61 0.17 -1.03
N LEU A 84 -1.29 -0.94 -0.36
CA LEU A 84 -0.80 -2.13 -1.04
C LEU A 84 -1.86 -2.71 -1.98
N TYR A 85 -3.09 -2.90 -1.48
CA TYR A 85 -4.21 -3.42 -2.27
C TYR A 85 -4.51 -2.56 -3.50
N GLU A 86 -4.54 -1.23 -3.37
CA GLU A 86 -4.78 -0.31 -4.49
C GLU A 86 -3.69 -0.44 -5.56
N GLY A 87 -2.41 -0.54 -5.15
CA GLY A 87 -1.31 -0.78 -6.08
C GLY A 87 -1.44 -2.11 -6.82
N TRP A 88 -1.80 -3.18 -6.12
CA TRP A 88 -2.06 -4.50 -6.74
C TRP A 88 -3.29 -4.48 -7.67
N ALA A 89 -4.36 -3.79 -7.29
CA ALA A 89 -5.59 -3.70 -8.08
C ALA A 89 -5.36 -2.94 -9.39
N LEU A 90 -4.54 -1.88 -9.37
CA LEU A 90 -4.09 -1.18 -10.57
C LEU A 90 -3.30 -2.11 -11.50
N GLU A 91 -2.33 -2.84 -10.98
CA GLU A 91 -1.50 -3.77 -11.76
C GLU A 91 -2.35 -4.87 -12.43
N ILE A 92 -3.36 -5.38 -11.72
CA ILE A 92 -4.32 -6.33 -12.27
C ILE A 92 -5.20 -5.66 -13.34
N ALA A 93 -5.68 -4.44 -13.10
CA ALA A 93 -6.49 -3.71 -14.09
C ALA A 93 -5.72 -3.47 -15.40
N TYR A 94 -4.42 -3.16 -15.32
CA TYR A 94 -3.54 -3.02 -16.48
C TYR A 94 -3.40 -4.31 -17.31
N THR A 95 -3.45 -5.47 -16.65
CA THR A 95 -3.15 -6.77 -17.27
C THR A 95 -4.40 -7.58 -17.66
N THR A 96 -5.56 -7.28 -17.08
CA THR A 96 -6.78 -8.11 -17.20
C THR A 96 -7.95 -7.49 -17.94
N LEU A 97 -7.89 -6.23 -18.38
CA LEU A 97 -9.01 -5.57 -19.07
C LEU A 97 -9.36 -6.26 -20.41
N PRO A 98 -10.52 -6.93 -20.55
CA PRO A 98 -10.95 -7.58 -21.79
C PRO A 98 -12.09 -6.81 -22.49
N ASN A 99 -12.29 -5.53 -22.14
CA ASN A 99 -13.46 -4.76 -22.56
C ASN A 99 -13.34 -4.13 -23.98
N GLY A 100 -12.62 -4.79 -24.89
CA GLY A 100 -12.48 -4.36 -26.28
C GLY A 100 -11.43 -3.27 -26.54
N GLU A 101 -10.76 -2.78 -25.49
CA GLU A 101 -9.57 -1.94 -25.63
C GLU A 101 -8.32 -2.82 -25.70
N SER A 102 -7.36 -2.44 -26.55
CA SER A 102 -6.10 -3.16 -26.68
C SER A 102 -5.30 -3.12 -25.37
N PHE A 103 -4.44 -4.11 -25.14
CA PHE A 103 -3.48 -4.09 -24.03
C PHE A 103 -2.65 -2.78 -24.00
N TRP A 104 -2.39 -2.18 -25.16
CA TRP A 104 -1.69 -0.90 -25.27
C TRP A 104 -2.48 0.27 -24.65
N THR A 105 -3.77 0.38 -24.95
CA THR A 105 -4.67 1.38 -24.35
C THR A 105 -4.83 1.21 -22.84
N ALA A 106 -4.82 -0.05 -22.36
CA ALA A 106 -4.75 -0.31 -20.93
C ALA A 106 -3.39 0.12 -20.35
N PHE A 107 -2.27 -0.19 -21.01
CA PHE A 107 -0.93 0.21 -20.56
C PHE A 107 -0.72 1.73 -20.53
N GLU A 108 -1.23 2.47 -21.51
CA GLU A 108 -1.21 3.95 -21.51
C GLU A 108 -2.21 4.58 -20.52
N TYR A 109 -3.05 3.78 -19.87
CA TYR A 109 -4.02 4.29 -18.91
C TYR A 109 -3.31 4.95 -17.74
N THR A 110 -3.37 6.28 -17.71
CA THR A 110 -2.91 7.06 -16.57
C THR A 110 -3.95 6.92 -15.46
N PRO A 111 -3.57 6.51 -14.24
CA PRO A 111 -4.53 6.37 -13.15
C PRO A 111 -5.23 7.71 -12.95
N GLY A 112 -6.57 7.68 -12.92
CA GLY A 112 -7.35 8.91 -12.82
C GLY A 112 -7.02 9.71 -11.56
N THR A 113 -7.21 11.03 -11.62
CA THR A 113 -6.96 11.98 -10.51
C THR A 113 -7.50 11.51 -9.17
N LEU A 114 -8.62 10.76 -9.17
CA LEU A 114 -9.24 10.21 -7.97
C LEU A 114 -8.34 9.19 -7.25
N ILE A 115 -7.64 8.31 -7.99
CA ILE A 115 -6.78 7.26 -7.41
C ILE A 115 -5.53 7.89 -6.80
N LEU A 116 -4.91 8.83 -7.52
CA LEU A 116 -3.78 9.62 -7.02
C LEU A 116 -4.15 10.41 -5.75
N LEU A 117 -5.37 10.96 -5.70
CA LEU A 117 -5.86 11.67 -4.54
C LEU A 117 -6.03 10.74 -3.34
N THR A 118 -6.58 9.53 -3.53
CA THR A 118 -6.76 8.55 -2.46
C THR A 118 -5.42 8.13 -1.87
N LEU A 119 -4.43 7.78 -2.70
CA LEU A 119 -3.07 7.46 -2.25
C LEU A 119 -2.42 8.63 -1.50
N GLY A 120 -2.65 9.86 -1.96
CA GLY A 120 -2.17 11.06 -1.28
C GLY A 120 -2.79 11.27 0.10
N ILE A 121 -4.11 11.07 0.23
CA ILE A 121 -4.81 11.17 1.52
C ILE A 121 -4.31 10.10 2.49
N ASP A 122 -4.15 8.86 2.02
CA ASP A 122 -3.62 7.75 2.79
C ASP A 122 -2.22 8.05 3.36
N ALA A 123 -1.32 8.57 2.52
CA ALA A 123 0.02 8.96 2.93
C ALA A 123 0.02 10.11 3.95
N ILE A 124 -0.83 11.12 3.76
CA ILE A 124 -0.96 12.26 4.68
C ILE A 124 -1.50 11.78 6.04
N LEU A 125 -2.55 10.98 6.06
CA LEU A 125 -3.13 10.45 7.29
C LEU A 125 -2.13 9.58 8.05
N SER A 126 -1.39 8.72 7.35
CA SER A 126 -0.34 7.90 7.95
C SER A 126 0.79 8.75 8.56
N THR A 127 1.20 9.82 7.86
CA THR A 127 2.23 10.75 8.37
C THR A 127 1.75 11.46 9.64
N ILE A 128 0.52 11.98 9.64
CA ILE A 128 -0.06 12.65 10.81
C ILE A 128 -0.13 11.69 12.01
N LEU A 129 -0.53 10.44 11.79
CA LEU A 129 -0.60 9.43 12.86
C LEU A 129 0.79 9.08 13.42
N ALA A 130 1.79 8.95 12.53
CA ALA A 130 3.17 8.70 12.93
C ALA A 130 3.72 9.86 13.77
N ASP A 131 3.54 11.10 13.32
CA ASP A 131 3.99 12.31 14.02
C ASP A 131 3.28 12.49 15.37
N ALA A 132 1.97 12.26 15.41
CA ALA A 132 1.20 12.29 16.66
C ALA A 132 1.72 11.26 17.67
N THR A 133 2.12 10.07 17.19
CA THR A 133 2.69 9.01 18.04
C THR A 133 4.06 9.40 18.60
N LEU A 134 4.93 9.98 17.77
CA LEU A 134 6.25 10.46 18.18
C LEU A 134 6.15 11.62 19.18
N ALA A 135 5.24 12.58 18.93
CA ALA A 135 4.98 13.69 19.83
C ALA A 135 4.45 13.19 21.18
N TRP A 136 3.48 12.27 21.18
CA TRP A 136 2.93 11.67 22.40
C TRP A 136 4.00 10.95 23.22
N ASN A 137 4.84 10.14 22.58
CA ASN A 137 5.94 9.45 23.25
C ASN A 137 6.96 10.43 23.84
N SER A 138 7.27 11.51 23.13
CA SER A 138 8.21 12.54 23.59
C SER A 138 7.67 13.30 24.81
N ILE A 139 6.39 13.67 24.80
CA ILE A 139 5.72 14.32 25.94
C ILE A 139 5.72 13.40 27.16
N PHE A 140 5.40 12.12 26.97
CA PHE A 140 5.41 11.16 28.07
C PHE A 140 6.80 11.01 28.71
N ILE A 141 7.85 10.87 27.89
CA ILE A 141 9.23 10.75 28.37
C ILE A 141 9.64 12.01 29.15
N PHE A 142 9.33 13.19 28.61
CA PHE A 142 9.63 14.45 29.27
C PHE A 142 8.95 14.57 30.64
N VAL A 143 7.65 14.29 30.72
CA VAL A 143 6.89 14.30 31.99
C VAL A 143 7.47 13.30 32.98
N TYR A 144 7.79 12.08 32.54
CA TYR A 144 8.33 11.05 33.41
C TYR A 144 9.72 11.42 33.97
N CYS A 145 10.62 11.95 33.12
CA CYS A 145 11.95 12.37 33.54
C CYS A 145 11.91 13.59 34.48
N PHE A 146 11.02 14.55 34.24
CA PHE A 146 10.90 15.77 35.05
C PHE A 146 10.30 15.50 36.43
N PHE A 147 9.31 14.60 36.54
CA PHE A 147 8.66 14.27 37.82
C PHE A 147 9.39 13.21 38.66
N MET A 148 10.25 12.38 38.07
CA MET A 148 11.02 11.36 38.81
C MET A 148 12.41 11.84 39.29
N ASN A 149 12.92 12.96 38.79
CA ASN A 149 14.24 13.52 39.16
C ASN A 149 14.16 14.85 39.93
N GLY A 150 12.97 15.28 40.36
CA GLY A 150 12.75 16.44 41.23
C GLY A 150 12.21 16.00 42.59
#